data_AF-A0AA51DQ82-F1
#
_entry.id   AF-A0AA51DQ82-F1
#
_cell.length_a   1.000
_cell.length_b   1.000
_cell.length_c   1.000
_cell.angle_alpha   90.00
_cell.angle_beta   90.00
_cell.angle_gamma   90.00
#
_symmetry.space_group_name_H-M   'P 1'
#
loop_
_entity.id
_entity.type
_entity.pdbx_description
1 polymer ?
#
loop_
_entity_poly.entity_id
_entity_poly.type
_entity_poly.pdbx_seq_one_letter_code
_entity_poly.pdbx_strand_id
1 'polypeptide(L)' 'MATNKPRYTVSVDNELFEKIENFRFERRFQTRSEATVELIRLGLEAIRKEQEEAKKNKSNP' A
#
# COMPACT_ATOMS: atom_id res chain seq x y z
N MET A 1 -23.94 -10.38 -2.50
CA MET A 1 -23.84 -9.77 -1.16
C MET A 1 -23.12 -8.43 -1.30
N ALA A 2 -23.80 -7.32 -0.98
CA ALA A 2 -23.17 -6.01 -1.00
C ALA A 2 -22.21 -5.91 0.18
N THR A 3 -20.92 -5.79 -0.08
CA THR A 3 -19.94 -5.52 0.97
C THR A 3 -20.01 -4.02 1.28
N ASN A 4 -20.07 -3.65 2.56
CA ASN A 4 -20.05 -2.24 3.03
C ASN A 4 -18.69 -1.55 2.82
N LYS A 5 -17.80 -2.14 1.99
CA LYS A 5 -16.46 -1.61 1.77
C LYS A 5 -16.53 -0.54 0.67
N PRO A 6 -16.07 0.71 0.92
CA PRO A 6 -16.00 1.72 -0.12
C PRO A 6 -15.10 1.21 -1.25
N ARG A 7 -15.56 1.37 -2.50
CA ARG A 7 -14.83 0.94 -3.69
C ARG A 7 -14.40 2.17 -4.48
N TYR A 8 -13.15 2.15 -4.93
CA TYR A 8 -12.63 3.11 -5.89
C TYR A 8 -11.81 2.37 -6.94
N THR A 9 -11.65 2.99 -8.10
CA THR A 9 -10.88 2.46 -9.23
C THR A 9 -9.63 3.30 -9.40
N VAL A 10 -8.49 2.66 -9.66
CA VAL A 10 -7.22 3.31 -9.96
C VAL A 10 -6.69 2.81 -11.29
N SER A 11 -6.19 3.72 -12.10
CA SER A 11 -5.40 3.41 -13.30
C SER A 11 -3.93 3.50 -12.92
N VAL A 12 -3.16 2.50 -13.33
CA VAL A 12 -1.71 2.42 -13.10
C VAL A 12 -1.01 2.16 -14.42
N ASP A 13 0.26 2.52 -14.51
CA ASP A 13 1.10 2.13 -15.65
C ASP A 13 1.43 0.62 -15.59
N ASN A 14 2.05 0.12 -16.67
CA ASN A 14 2.38 -1.29 -16.82
C ASN A 14 3.41 -1.75 -15.78
N GLU A 15 4.39 -0.91 -15.44
CA GLU A 15 5.45 -1.27 -14.50
C GLU A 15 4.89 -1.47 -13.10
N LEU A 16 4.04 -0.54 -12.64
CA LEU A 16 3.36 -0.64 -11.36
C LEU A 16 2.37 -1.81 -11.35
N PHE A 17 1.71 -2.08 -12.47
CA PHE A 17 0.84 -3.25 -12.61
C PHE A 17 1.61 -4.56 -12.40
N GLU A 18 2.77 -4.72 -13.03
CA GLU A 18 3.63 -5.90 -12.84
C GLU A 18 4.12 -6.05 -11.40
N LYS A 19 4.51 -4.93 -10.76
CA LYS A 19 4.89 -4.95 -9.33
C LYS A 19 3.75 -5.42 -8.42
N ILE A 20 2.51 -4.99 -8.69
CA ILE A 20 1.33 -5.44 -7.93
C ILE A 20 1.10 -6.94 -8.16
N GLU A 21 1.22 -7.43 -9.39
CA GLU A 21 1.06 -8.86 -9.68
C GLU A 21 2.15 -9.70 -9.00
N ASN A 22 3.41 -9.30 -9.06
CA ASN A 22 4.51 -10.00 -8.39
C ASN A 22 4.27 -10.07 -6.88
N PHE A 23 3.92 -8.94 -6.25
CA PHE A 23 3.59 -8.90 -4.82
C PHE A 23 2.40 -9.83 -4.49
N ARG A 24 1.36 -9.85 -5.35
CA ARG A 24 0.20 -10.73 -5.20
C ARG A 24 0.61 -12.20 -5.23
N PHE A 25 1.46 -12.60 -6.18
CA PHE A 25 1.93 -13.98 -6.32
C PHE A 25 2.84 -14.42 -5.17
N GLU A 26 3.84 -13.61 -4.81
CA GLU A 26 4.79 -13.91 -3.74
C GLU A 26 4.12 -14.11 -2.38
N ARG A 27 3.16 -13.23 -2.06
CA ARG A 27 2.40 -13.25 -0.80
C ARG A 27 1.16 -14.15 -0.85
N ARG A 28 0.89 -14.77 -2.02
CA ARG A 28 -0.24 -15.68 -2.28
C ARG A 28 -1.62 -15.05 -2.04
N PHE A 29 -1.76 -13.77 -2.38
CA PHE A 29 -3.06 -13.09 -2.35
C PHE A 29 -3.98 -13.60 -3.45
N GLN A 30 -5.25 -13.80 -3.10
CA GLN A 30 -6.23 -14.37 -4.03
C GLN A 30 -6.65 -13.36 -5.10
N THR A 31 -6.66 -12.06 -4.76
CA THR A 31 -7.13 -11.01 -5.65
C THR A 31 -6.18 -9.82 -5.71
N ARG A 32 -6.21 -9.10 -6.85
CA ARG A 32 -5.50 -7.84 -7.03
C ARG A 32 -5.93 -6.78 -6.02
N SER A 33 -7.23 -6.71 -5.73
CA SER A 33 -7.77 -5.76 -4.75
C SER A 33 -7.17 -5.99 -3.37
N GLU A 34 -7.03 -7.25 -2.95
CA GLU A 34 -6.44 -7.60 -1.66
C GLU A 34 -4.95 -7.22 -1.58
N ALA A 35 -4.17 -7.59 -2.60
CA ALA A 35 -2.75 -7.22 -2.69
C ALA A 35 -2.56 -5.69 -2.70
N THR A 36 -3.38 -4.96 -3.44
CA THR A 36 -3.31 -3.50 -3.53
C THR A 36 -3.66 -2.84 -2.20
N VAL A 37 -4.66 -3.34 -1.48
CA VAL A 37 -5.03 -2.83 -0.15
C VAL A 37 -3.88 -3.01 0.84
N GLU A 38 -3.19 -4.15 0.81
CA GLU A 38 -2.05 -4.39 1.69
C GLU A 38 -0.85 -3.50 1.34
N LEU A 39 -0.55 -3.31 0.04
CA LEU A 39 0.49 -2.36 -0.38
C LEU A 39 0.21 -0.95 0.10
N ILE A 40 -1.04 -0.49 0.02
CA ILE A 40 -1.44 0.83 0.52
C ILE A 40 -1.25 0.91 2.04
N ARG A 41 -1.63 -0.13 2.77
CA ARG A 41 -1.44 -0.19 4.23
C ARG A 41 0.05 -0.08 4.60
N LEU A 42 0.90 -0.87 3.95
CA LEU A 42 2.36 -0.85 4.16
C LEU A 42 2.96 0.51 3.80
N GLY A 43 2.52 1.11 2.68
CA GLY A 43 2.96 2.44 2.26
C GLY A 43 2.59 3.54 3.25
N LEU A 44 1.36 3.51 3.78
CA LEU A 44 0.91 4.47 4.80
C LEU A 44 1.69 4.32 6.12
N GLU A 45 2.02 3.09 6.51
CA GLU A 45 2.85 2.83 7.69
C GLU A 45 4.28 3.36 7.50
N ALA A 46 4.87 3.15 6.32
CA ALA A 46 6.20 3.66 5.99
C ALA A 46 6.24 5.19 6.06
N ILE A 47 5.27 5.88 5.42
CA ILE A 47 5.15 7.34 5.47
C ILE A 47 5.03 7.84 6.91
N ARG A 48 4.25 7.15 7.76
CA ARG A 48 4.10 7.53 9.16
C ARG A 48 5.42 7.43 9.92
N LYS A 49 6.18 6.36 9.71
CA LYS A 49 7.51 6.17 10.34
C LYS A 49 8.50 7.25 9.90
N GLU A 50 8.56 7.56 8.61
CA GLU A 50 9.40 8.64 8.07
C GLU A 50 9.06 9.99 8.72
N GLN A 51 7.78 10.29 8.91
CA GLN A 51 7.34 11.52 9.59
C GLN A 51 7.73 11.55 11.07
N GLU A 52 7.63 10.41 11.77
CA GLU A 52 8.03 10.30 13.18
C GLU A 52 9.55 10.49 13.34
N GLU A 53 10.35 9.90 12.45
CA GLU A 53 11.82 10.07 12.42
C GLU A 53 12.22 11.51 12.09
N ALA A 54 11.58 12.12 11.09
CA ALA A 54 11.81 13.52 10.74
C ALA A 54 11.46 14.48 11.90
N LYS A 55 10.46 14.14 12.72
CA LYS A 55 10.13 14.90 13.94
C LYS A 55 11.18 14.68 15.03
N LYS A 56 11.60 13.44 15.30
CA LYS A 56 12.65 13.13 16.30
C LYS A 56 13.96 13.86 16.00
N ASN A 57 14.38 13.90 14.73
CA ASN A 57 15.59 14.61 14.31
C ASN A 57 15.47 16.14 14.44
N LYS A 58 14.27 16.71 14.41
CA LYS A 58 14.03 18.14 14.68
C LYS A 58 13.93 18.47 16.16
N SER A 59 13.58 17.49 17.00
CA SER A 59 13.42 17.65 18.46
C SER A 59 14.72 17.46 19.24
N ASN A 60 15.81 17.06 18.60
CA ASN A 60 17.11 16.84 19.24
C ASN A 60 18.13 17.88 18.71
N PRO A 61 18.10 19.14 19.22
CA PRO A 61 19.18 20.10 18.99
C PRO A 61 20.48 19.69 19.68
#